data_AF-A0A971R660-F1
#
_entry.id   AF-A0A971R660-F1
#
_cell.length_a   1.000
_cell.length_b   1.000
_cell.length_c   1.000
_cell.angle_alpha   90.00
_cell.angle_beta   90.00
_cell.angle_gamma   90.00
#
_symmetry.space_group_name_H-M   'P 1'
#
loop_
_entity.id
_entity.type
_entity.pdbx_description
1 polymer ?
#
loop_
_entity_poly.entity_id
_entity_poly.type
_entity_poly.pdbx_seq_one_letter_code
_entity_poly.pdbx_strand_id
1 'polypeptide(L)'
;MPSAIKIAVAAVCGLLGLVGAGLVGLHDMAQRPTYCATCHAIQPYVETWADSNHLAHTHRQFAIRCQACHARTVGTLVSEVVSTVRHTYDDPLSEIKVPQSDCFRCHGDYQTLAERTKNLVQNPHDSHWGALDCGVCHKMHKDSIDYCAQCHDPTVNKPGWTLPPRQR
;
A
#
# COMPACT_ATOMS: atom_id res chain seq x y z
N MET A 1 -30.86 -14.01 46.57
CA MET A 1 -29.43 -13.66 46.36
C MET A 1 -28.79 -14.33 45.12
N PRO A 2 -28.98 -15.63 44.81
CA PRO A 2 -28.31 -16.26 43.66
C PRO A 2 -28.80 -15.76 42.29
N SER A 3 -30.08 -15.38 42.18
CA SER A 3 -30.68 -14.97 40.90
C SER A 3 -30.19 -13.61 40.41
N ALA A 4 -29.93 -12.67 41.33
CA ALA A 4 -29.37 -11.36 40.99
C ALA A 4 -27.94 -11.47 40.45
N ILE A 5 -27.13 -12.36 41.02
CA ILE A 5 -25.77 -12.64 40.54
C ILE A 5 -25.82 -13.27 39.14
N LYS A 6 -26.72 -14.24 38.89
CA LYS A 6 -26.88 -14.84 37.55
C LYS A 6 -27.32 -13.83 36.49
N ILE A 7 -28.23 -12.91 36.82
CA ILE A 7 -28.67 -11.85 35.91
C ILE A 7 -27.54 -10.86 35.64
N ALA A 8 -26.81 -10.44 36.67
CA ALA A 8 -25.67 -9.54 36.52
C ALA A 8 -24.56 -10.18 35.65
N VAL A 9 -24.25 -11.46 35.86
CA VAL A 9 -23.28 -12.19 35.04
C VAL A 9 -23.75 -12.29 33.59
N ALA A 10 -25.01 -12.66 33.34
CA ALA A 10 -25.55 -12.73 31.99
C ALA A 10 -25.53 -11.37 31.27
N ALA A 11 -25.88 -10.28 31.98
CA ALA A 11 -25.83 -8.93 31.44
C ALA A 11 -24.39 -8.50 31.10
N VAL A 12 -23.42 -8.79 31.98
CA VAL A 12 -22.00 -8.52 31.74
C VAL A 12 -21.46 -9.34 30.56
N CYS A 13 -21.76 -10.63 30.50
CA CYS A 13 -21.37 -11.48 29.38
C CYS A 13 -21.98 -11.01 28.06
N GLY A 14 -23.25 -10.59 28.07
CA GLY A 14 -23.91 -10.00 26.90
C GLY A 14 -23.23 -8.70 26.46
N LEU A 15 -22.90 -7.81 27.39
CA LEU A 15 -22.21 -6.55 27.10
C LEU A 15 -20.80 -6.80 26.54
N LEU A 16 -20.04 -7.72 27.14
CA LEU A 16 -18.71 -8.11 26.66
C LEU A 16 -18.79 -8.74 25.25
N GLY A 17 -19.83 -9.54 24.97
CA GLY A 17 -20.08 -10.08 23.64
C GLY A 17 -20.32 -8.99 22.59
N LEU A 18 -21.14 -7.99 22.91
CA LEU A 18 -21.41 -6.84 22.04
C LEU A 18 -20.15 -5.99 21.81
N VAL A 19 -19.40 -5.68 22.87
CA VAL A 19 -18.14 -4.94 22.77
C VAL A 19 -17.12 -5.73 21.94
N GLY A 20 -17.01 -7.04 22.15
CA GLY A 20 -16.13 -7.92 21.39
C GLY A 20 -16.49 -7.93 19.89
N ALA A 21 -17.78 -8.09 19.57
CA ALA A 21 -18.25 -8.03 18.18
C ALA A 21 -17.98 -6.65 17.53
N GLY A 22 -18.19 -5.56 18.28
CA GLY A 22 -17.89 -4.20 17.82
C GLY A 22 -16.40 -3.99 17.52
N LEU A 23 -15.52 -4.47 18.40
CA LEU A 23 -14.07 -4.37 18.20
C LEU A 23 -13.60 -5.20 16.99
N VAL A 24 -14.14 -6.40 16.80
CA VAL A 24 -13.84 -7.24 15.61
C VAL A 24 -14.29 -6.54 14.34
N GLY A 25 -15.51 -5.99 14.32
CA GLY A 25 -16.03 -5.25 13.17
C GLY A 25 -15.16 -4.03 12.83
N LEU A 26 -14.74 -3.26 13.84
CA LEU A 26 -13.86 -2.11 13.62
C LEU A 26 -12.49 -2.52 13.08
N HIS A 27 -11.90 -3.58 13.62
CA HIS A 27 -10.62 -4.10 13.17
C HIS A 27 -10.69 -4.62 11.72
N ASP A 28 -11.76 -5.33 11.36
CA ASP A 28 -12.00 -5.81 10.01
C ASP A 28 -12.16 -4.65 9.02
N MET A 29 -12.96 -3.64 9.38
CA MET A 29 -13.17 -2.44 8.56
C MET A 29 -11.86 -1.64 8.38
N ALA A 30 -11.01 -1.59 9.40
CA ALA A 30 -9.70 -0.95 9.34
C ALA A 30 -8.69 -1.71 8.45
N GLN A 31 -8.96 -2.97 8.08
CA GLN A 31 -8.04 -3.81 7.30
C GLN A 31 -8.49 -4.12 5.89
N ARG A 32 -9.78 -3.90 5.57
CA ARG A 32 -10.36 -4.20 4.26
C ARG A 32 -10.26 -2.99 3.31
N PRO A 33 -9.52 -3.10 2.20
CA PRO A 33 -9.29 -1.98 1.28
C PRO A 33 -10.58 -1.39 0.67
N THR A 34 -11.59 -2.23 0.45
CA THR A 34 -12.89 -1.81 -0.09
C THR A 34 -13.69 -0.93 0.85
N TYR A 35 -13.46 -1.00 2.17
CA TYR A 35 -14.09 -0.08 3.13
C TYR A 35 -13.33 1.23 3.26
N CYS A 36 -12.03 1.26 2.97
CA CYS A 36 -11.25 2.48 3.09
C CYS A 36 -11.79 3.60 2.17
N ALA A 37 -12.15 3.26 0.93
CA ALA A 37 -12.67 4.23 -0.03
C ALA A 37 -14.08 4.78 0.30
N THR A 38 -14.78 4.23 1.30
CA THR A 38 -16.08 4.81 1.72
C THR A 38 -15.92 6.07 2.55
N CYS A 39 -14.77 6.23 3.23
CA CYS A 39 -14.50 7.36 4.12
C CYS A 39 -13.32 8.22 3.64
N HIS A 40 -12.46 7.68 2.79
CA HIS A 40 -11.26 8.33 2.29
C HIS A 40 -11.33 8.48 0.77
N ALA A 41 -10.86 9.62 0.25
CA ALA A 41 -10.81 9.93 -1.19
C ALA A 41 -9.74 9.12 -1.96
N ILE A 42 -9.79 7.79 -1.87
CA ILE A 42 -8.78 6.89 -2.46
C ILE A 42 -9.36 5.90 -3.48
N GLN A 43 -10.61 6.08 -3.90
CA GLN A 43 -11.32 5.13 -4.78
C GLN A 43 -10.52 4.72 -6.03
N PRO A 44 -9.90 5.65 -6.81
CA PRO A 44 -9.10 5.26 -7.98
C PRO A 44 -7.88 4.37 -7.62
N TYR A 45 -7.31 4.55 -6.44
CA TYR A 45 -6.17 3.77 -5.97
C TYR A 45 -6.58 2.37 -5.48
N VAL A 46 -7.80 2.25 -4.92
CA VAL A 46 -8.39 0.95 -4.59
C VAL A 46 -8.72 0.16 -5.85
N GLU A 47 -9.21 0.83 -6.90
CA GLU A 47 -9.51 0.21 -8.20
C GLU A 47 -8.24 -0.30 -8.87
N THR A 48 -7.19 0.51 -8.95
CA THR A 48 -5.90 0.07 -9.51
C THR A 48 -5.23 -1.04 -8.69
N TRP A 49 -5.34 -1.00 -7.36
CA TRP A 49 -4.89 -2.10 -6.50
C TRP A 49 -5.73 -3.37 -6.73
N ALA A 50 -7.03 -3.20 -6.94
CA ALA A 50 -7.93 -4.31 -7.15
C ALA A 50 -7.65 -5.00 -8.49
N ASP A 51 -7.62 -4.26 -9.59
CA ASP A 51 -7.51 -4.87 -10.92
C ASP A 51 -6.78 -3.92 -11.87
N SER A 52 -5.47 -4.15 -12.05
CA SER A 52 -4.65 -3.44 -13.02
C SER A 52 -3.34 -4.19 -13.27
N ASN A 53 -2.50 -3.65 -14.16
CA ASN A 53 -1.13 -4.10 -14.33
C ASN A 53 -0.13 -3.36 -13.42
N HIS A 54 -0.58 -2.46 -12.54
CA HIS A 54 0.31 -1.68 -11.69
C HIS A 54 0.85 -2.52 -10.52
N LEU A 55 1.98 -2.09 -9.96
CA LEU A 55 2.71 -2.89 -8.97
C LEU A 55 1.91 -3.14 -7.69
N ALA A 56 0.97 -2.25 -7.32
CA ALA A 56 0.05 -2.45 -6.21
C ALA A 56 -0.86 -3.68 -6.40
N HIS A 57 -1.31 -3.96 -7.63
CA HIS A 57 -2.08 -5.15 -7.93
C HIS A 57 -1.25 -6.42 -7.76
N THR A 58 0.01 -6.41 -8.20
CA THR A 58 0.93 -7.54 -7.94
C THR A 58 1.06 -7.79 -6.44
N HIS A 59 1.19 -6.74 -5.61
CA HIS A 59 1.26 -6.88 -4.15
C HIS A 59 -0.06 -7.41 -3.55
N ARG A 60 -1.22 -7.03 -4.11
CA ARG A 60 -2.52 -7.62 -3.74
C ARG A 60 -2.52 -9.14 -3.87
N GLN A 61 -1.92 -9.68 -4.94
CA GLN A 61 -1.90 -11.12 -5.20
C GLN A 61 -1.16 -11.92 -4.10
N PHE A 62 -0.25 -11.27 -3.38
CA PHE A 62 0.44 -11.83 -2.21
C PHE A 62 -0.22 -11.48 -0.87
N ALA A 63 -1.50 -11.09 -0.89
CA ALA A 63 -2.27 -10.65 0.28
C ALA A 63 -1.62 -9.50 1.08
N ILE A 64 -0.82 -8.67 0.40
CA ILE A 64 -0.24 -7.47 1.01
C ILE A 64 -1.32 -6.39 1.10
N ARG A 65 -1.52 -5.90 2.33
CA ARG A 65 -2.56 -4.94 2.70
C ARG A 65 -2.09 -3.51 2.45
N CYS A 66 -3.01 -2.57 2.25
CA CYS A 66 -2.70 -1.16 2.07
C CYS A 66 -1.79 -0.60 3.20
N GLN A 67 -2.09 -0.96 4.45
CA GLN A 67 -1.38 -0.48 5.65
C GLN A 67 0.06 -1.00 5.76
N ALA A 68 0.45 -2.00 4.95
CA ALA A 68 1.82 -2.47 4.93
C ALA A 68 2.80 -1.40 4.41
N CYS A 69 2.31 -0.52 3.52
CA CYS A 69 3.08 0.59 2.94
C CYS A 69 2.47 1.96 3.30
N HIS A 70 1.13 2.05 3.43
CA HIS A 70 0.41 3.23 3.88
C HIS A 70 0.19 3.17 5.39
N ALA A 71 1.27 3.12 6.17
CA ALA A 71 1.17 3.23 7.61
C ALA A 71 0.60 4.61 7.95
N ARG A 72 -0.56 4.65 8.61
CA ARG A 72 -1.23 5.88 9.04
C ARG A 72 -1.39 5.88 10.54
N THR A 73 -1.17 7.04 11.14
CA THR A 73 -1.59 7.27 12.53
C THR A 73 -3.10 7.52 12.56
N VAL A 74 -3.72 7.34 13.74
CA VAL A 74 -5.13 7.68 13.95
C VAL A 74 -5.41 9.15 13.59
N GLY A 75 -4.51 10.06 13.98
CA GLY A 75 -4.65 11.49 13.66
C GLY A 75 -4.66 11.75 12.15
N THR A 76 -3.75 11.09 11.41
CA THR A 76 -3.71 11.20 9.95
C THR A 76 -5.00 10.66 9.32
N LEU A 77 -5.48 9.48 9.74
CA LEU A 77 -6.74 8.91 9.25
C LEU A 77 -7.91 9.87 9.45
N VAL A 78 -8.06 10.45 10.64
CA VAL A 78 -9.13 11.41 10.93
C VAL A 78 -9.02 12.64 10.03
N SER A 79 -7.81 13.17 9.82
CA SER A 79 -7.61 14.32 8.93
C SER A 79 -7.99 14.02 7.47
N GLU A 80 -7.71 12.80 6.98
CA GLU A 80 -8.08 12.35 5.63
C GLU A 80 -9.60 12.20 5.48
N VAL A 81 -10.30 11.72 6.52
CA VAL A 81 -11.77 11.67 6.52
C VAL A 81 -12.36 13.09 6.48
N VAL A 82 -11.83 13.99 7.31
CA VAL A 82 -12.29 15.39 7.34
C VAL A 82 -12.03 16.08 5.99
N SER A 83 -10.87 15.87 5.37
CA SER A 83 -10.58 16.44 4.05
C SER A 83 -11.51 15.87 2.98
N THR A 84 -11.81 14.57 3.03
CA THR A 84 -12.76 13.90 2.12
C THR A 84 -14.15 14.51 2.23
N VAL A 85 -14.72 14.62 3.44
CA VAL A 85 -16.05 15.20 3.68
C VAL A 85 -16.12 16.67 3.22
N ARG A 86 -15.05 17.43 3.48
CA ARG A 86 -14.98 18.85 3.09
C ARG A 86 -14.57 19.06 1.63
N HIS A 87 -14.21 18.00 0.91
CA HIS A 87 -13.66 18.06 -0.45
C HIS A 87 -12.44 19.01 -0.56
N THR A 88 -11.56 19.00 0.44
CA THR A 88 -10.36 19.85 0.50
C THR A 88 -9.08 19.06 0.23
N TYR A 89 -9.16 18.02 -0.59
CA TYR A 89 -8.03 17.17 -0.99
C TYR A 89 -7.64 17.44 -2.45
N ASP A 90 -6.40 17.10 -2.81
CA ASP A 90 -5.95 17.18 -4.20
C ASP A 90 -6.61 16.09 -5.05
N ASP A 91 -7.02 16.41 -6.27
CA ASP A 91 -7.51 15.43 -7.25
C ASP A 91 -6.77 15.61 -8.58
N PRO A 92 -5.83 14.70 -8.96
CA PRO A 92 -5.45 13.48 -8.24
C PRO A 92 -4.67 13.75 -6.94
N LEU A 93 -4.70 12.80 -6.00
CA LEU A 93 -3.95 12.92 -4.74
C LEU A 93 -2.44 13.04 -5.01
N SER A 94 -1.79 13.89 -4.23
CA SER A 94 -0.34 14.06 -4.22
C SER A 94 0.41 12.74 -3.99
N GLU A 95 1.46 12.49 -4.80
CA GLU A 95 2.29 11.28 -4.68
C GLU A 95 3.04 11.28 -3.34
N ILE A 96 2.87 10.20 -2.58
CA ILE A 96 3.60 10.00 -1.32
C ILE A 96 4.90 9.26 -1.57
N LYS A 97 5.93 9.60 -0.80
CA LYS A 97 7.16 8.80 -0.73
C LYS A 97 7.01 7.75 0.35
N VAL A 98 7.04 6.48 -0.05
CA VAL A 98 7.13 5.35 0.88
C VAL A 98 8.61 5.15 1.23
N PRO A 99 9.00 5.11 2.51
CA PRO A 99 10.37 4.86 2.90
C PRO A 99 10.91 3.55 2.31
N GLN A 100 12.13 3.57 1.78
CA GLN A 100 12.79 2.39 1.22
C GLN A 100 12.87 1.21 2.22
N SER A 101 12.95 1.52 3.52
CA SER A 101 12.90 0.51 4.58
C SER A 101 11.63 -0.34 4.55
N ASP A 102 10.48 0.21 4.11
CA ASP A 102 9.24 -0.55 4.02
C ASP A 102 9.29 -1.60 2.90
N CYS A 103 9.99 -1.31 1.81
CA CYS A 103 10.27 -2.29 0.75
C CYS A 103 11.17 -3.41 1.29
N PHE A 104 12.23 -3.04 1.99
CA PHE A 104 13.25 -3.98 2.49
C PHE A 104 12.72 -4.99 3.51
N ARG A 105 11.64 -4.67 4.23
CA ARG A 105 10.98 -5.60 5.16
C ARG A 105 10.60 -6.94 4.52
N CYS A 106 10.32 -6.96 3.22
CA CYS A 106 10.00 -8.18 2.47
C CYS A 106 11.03 -8.51 1.38
N HIS A 107 11.63 -7.48 0.78
CA HIS A 107 12.49 -7.64 -0.39
C HIS A 107 13.98 -7.89 -0.04
N GLY A 108 14.41 -7.60 1.18
CA GLY A 108 15.82 -7.58 1.56
C GLY A 108 16.51 -6.28 1.12
N ASP A 109 17.80 -6.18 1.42
CA ASP A 109 18.61 -5.02 1.06
C ASP A 109 19.03 -5.03 -0.42
N TYR A 110 19.73 -3.98 -0.84
CA TYR A 110 20.22 -3.83 -2.21
C TYR A 110 21.14 -4.98 -2.65
N GLN A 111 21.99 -5.49 -1.77
CA GLN A 111 22.87 -6.62 -2.09
C GLN A 111 22.05 -7.89 -2.38
N THR A 112 21.04 -8.16 -1.55
CA THR A 112 20.11 -9.27 -1.76
C THR A 112 19.38 -9.13 -3.10
N LEU A 113 18.94 -7.92 -3.43
CA LEU A 113 18.23 -7.63 -4.68
C LEU A 113 19.13 -7.78 -5.90
N ALA A 114 20.35 -7.24 -5.85
CA ALA A 114 21.37 -7.40 -6.88
C ALA A 114 21.62 -8.87 -7.20
N GLU A 115 21.80 -9.70 -6.18
CA GLU A 115 22.01 -11.14 -6.34
C GLU A 115 20.79 -11.84 -6.95
N ARG A 116 19.57 -11.47 -6.53
CA ARG A 116 18.31 -12.03 -7.09
C ARG A 116 18.12 -11.67 -8.56
N THR A 117 18.63 -10.53 -9.01
CA THR A 117 18.49 -10.05 -10.39
C THR A 117 19.76 -10.20 -11.23
N LYS A 118 20.76 -10.94 -10.76
CA LYS A 118 22.07 -11.11 -11.44
C LYS A 118 22.00 -11.74 -12.84
N ASN A 119 20.93 -12.47 -13.15
CA ASN A 119 20.75 -13.15 -14.43
C ASN A 119 20.07 -12.24 -15.48
N LEU A 120 19.71 -11.01 -15.13
CA LEU A 120 19.23 -10.03 -16.10
C LEU A 120 20.42 -9.53 -16.93
N VAL A 121 20.18 -9.26 -18.22
CA VAL A 121 21.22 -8.70 -19.12
C VAL A 121 21.78 -7.39 -18.58
N GLN A 122 20.92 -6.57 -17.99
CA GLN A 122 21.29 -5.39 -17.22
C GLN A 122 20.64 -5.49 -15.85
N ASN A 123 21.43 -5.46 -14.79
CA ASN A 123 20.94 -5.59 -13.42
C ASN A 123 20.56 -4.20 -12.86
N PRO A 124 19.26 -3.85 -12.73
CA PRO A 124 18.87 -2.52 -12.25
C PRO A 124 19.19 -2.31 -10.76
N HIS A 125 19.45 -3.39 -10.00
CA HIS A 125 19.81 -3.33 -8.59
C HIS A 125 21.32 -3.39 -8.34
N ASP A 126 22.12 -3.48 -9.40
CA ASP A 126 23.59 -3.41 -9.36
C ASP A 126 24.08 -2.56 -10.53
N SER A 127 23.94 -1.24 -10.37
CA SER A 127 24.22 -0.27 -11.44
C SER A 127 25.27 0.74 -11.02
N HIS A 128 25.81 1.46 -12.00
CA HIS A 128 26.76 2.55 -11.77
C HIS A 128 26.16 3.76 -11.03
N TRP A 129 24.84 3.80 -10.83
CA TRP A 129 24.16 4.79 -9.99
C TRP A 129 24.11 4.39 -8.50
N GLY A 130 24.52 3.17 -8.16
CA GLY A 130 24.42 2.64 -6.82
C GLY A 130 22.96 2.40 -6.39
N ALA A 131 22.68 2.63 -5.11
CA ALA A 131 21.37 2.41 -4.51
C ALA A 131 20.42 3.60 -4.79
N LEU A 132 19.60 3.47 -5.84
CA LEU A 132 18.53 4.43 -6.14
C LEU A 132 17.36 4.27 -5.16
N ASP A 133 16.50 5.27 -5.02
CA ASP A 133 15.24 5.07 -4.28
C ASP A 133 14.32 4.15 -5.08
N CYS A 134 13.69 3.16 -4.41
CA CYS A 134 12.82 2.18 -5.09
C CYS A 134 11.72 2.86 -5.91
N GLY A 135 11.17 3.97 -5.40
CA GLY A 135 10.09 4.72 -6.03
C GLY A 135 10.50 5.49 -7.29
N VAL A 136 11.79 5.55 -7.63
CA VAL A 136 12.26 6.11 -8.92
C VAL A 136 11.71 5.28 -10.07
N CYS A 137 11.82 3.96 -9.97
CA CYS A 137 11.38 3.03 -11.01
C CYS A 137 10.03 2.38 -10.65
N HIS A 138 9.89 1.89 -9.41
CA HIS A 138 8.74 1.10 -8.98
C HIS A 138 7.57 1.99 -8.56
N LYS A 139 6.62 2.17 -9.47
CA LYS A 139 5.38 2.92 -9.20
C LYS A 139 4.26 1.96 -8.80
N MET A 140 3.67 2.21 -7.63
CA MET A 140 2.66 1.32 -7.04
C MET A 140 1.31 1.42 -7.75
N HIS A 141 0.77 2.64 -7.89
CA HIS A 141 -0.59 2.87 -8.40
C HIS A 141 -0.63 3.49 -9.81
N LYS A 142 0.46 3.36 -10.56
CA LYS A 142 0.58 3.76 -11.97
C LYS A 142 1.68 2.94 -12.63
N ASP A 143 1.88 3.11 -13.92
CA ASP A 143 2.94 2.39 -14.63
C ASP A 143 4.32 2.72 -14.02
N SER A 144 5.07 1.66 -13.76
CA SER A 144 6.47 1.73 -13.34
C SER A 144 7.32 2.24 -14.51
N ILE A 145 8.47 2.83 -14.20
CA ILE A 145 9.32 3.49 -15.18
C ILE A 145 10.60 2.67 -15.34
N ASP A 146 10.94 2.32 -16.58
CA ASP A 146 12.26 1.80 -16.93
C ASP A 146 13.28 2.95 -16.94
N TYR A 147 13.74 3.35 -15.76
CA TYR A 147 14.62 4.51 -15.60
C TYR A 147 15.93 4.40 -16.40
N CYS A 148 16.44 3.18 -16.56
CA CYS A 148 17.67 2.90 -17.30
C CYS A 148 17.51 3.19 -18.80
N ALA A 149 16.29 3.00 -19.33
CA ALA A 149 15.95 3.27 -20.72
C ALA A 149 15.96 4.76 -21.12
N GLN A 150 16.33 5.66 -20.20
CA GLN A 150 16.66 7.05 -20.54
C GLN A 150 17.95 7.15 -21.36
N CYS A 151 18.90 6.24 -21.10
CA CYS A 151 20.23 6.25 -21.71
C CYS A 151 20.58 4.92 -22.38
N HIS A 152 19.93 3.82 -21.98
CA HIS A 152 20.16 2.48 -22.49
C HIS A 152 18.95 2.00 -23.30
N ASP A 153 19.13 0.88 -24.02
CA ASP A 153 18.00 0.18 -24.60
C ASP A 153 17.05 -0.32 -23.50
N PRO A 154 15.75 -0.48 -23.80
CA PRO A 154 14.75 -0.95 -22.82
C PRO A 154 15.17 -2.23 -22.12
N THR A 155 15.13 -2.21 -20.79
CA THR A 155 15.51 -3.32 -19.90
C THR A 155 14.28 -4.10 -19.42
N VAL A 156 13.11 -3.46 -19.44
CA VAL A 156 11.83 -4.07 -19.02
C VAL A 156 10.79 -3.92 -20.12
N ASN A 157 10.28 -5.06 -20.61
CA ASN A 157 9.18 -5.10 -21.59
C ASN A 157 8.04 -5.99 -21.07
N LYS A 158 7.19 -5.44 -20.21
CA LYS A 158 6.01 -6.13 -19.67
C LYS A 158 4.90 -5.13 -19.31
N PRO A 159 3.62 -5.58 -19.22
CA PRO A 159 2.52 -4.71 -18.78
C PRO A 159 2.80 -4.04 -17.42
N GLY A 160 2.31 -2.81 -17.26
CA GLY A 160 2.51 -2.02 -16.04
C GLY A 160 3.85 -1.30 -15.97
N TRP A 161 4.62 -1.30 -17.07
CA TRP A 161 5.88 -0.58 -17.21
C TRP A 161 5.84 0.30 -18.45
N THR A 162 6.41 1.49 -18.34
CA THR A 162 6.55 2.46 -19.43
C THR A 162 8.01 2.88 -19.57
N LEU A 163 8.35 3.31 -20.79
CA LEU A 163 9.57 4.05 -21.02
C LEU A 163 9.49 5.43 -20.34
N PRO A 164 10.64 5.95 -19.89
CA PRO A 164 10.74 7.26 -19.30
C PRO A 164 10.38 8.32 -20.36
N PRO A 165 9.84 9.48 -19.95
CA PRO A 165 9.62 10.59 -20.87
C PRO A 165 10.93 10.92 -21.58
N ARG A 166 10.92 11.01 -22.92
CA ARG A 166 12.12 11.37 -23.68
C ARG A 166 12.61 12.74 -23.18
N GLN A 167 13.80 12.77 -22.60
CA GLN A 167 14.48 14.02 -22.30
C GLN A 167 14.78 14.69 -23.65
N ARG A 168 14.19 15.87 -23.89
CA ARG A 168 14.50 16.69 -25.07
C ARG A 168 15.82 17.41 -24.88
#